data_AF-A0A1I4HTK1-F1
#
_entry.id   AF-A0A1I4HTK1-F1
#
_cell.length_a   1.000
_cell.length_b   1.000
_cell.length_c   1.000
_cell.angle_alpha   90.00
_cell.angle_beta   90.00
_cell.angle_gamma   90.00
#
_symmetry.space_group_name_H-M   'P 1'
#
loop_
_entity.id
_entity.type
_entity.pdbx_description
1 polymer ?
#
loop_
_entity_poly.entity_id
_entity_poly.type
_entity_poly.pdbx_seq_one_letter_code
_entity_poly.pdbx_strand_id
1 'polypeptide(L)' 'MAVPDLKSLAKQIAMDVLSAASIGLTAPITMMIRHDPGSNVYCLVWEPSKIYASIIGVSIFLAILIIGRLQKWRDLQKS' A
#
# COMPACT_ATOMS: atom_id res chain seq x y z
N MET A 1 -26.45 -1.07 -16.24
CA MET A 1 -25.41 -0.14 -15.73
C MET A 1 -24.21 -0.28 -16.64
N ALA A 2 -23.61 0.82 -17.11
CA ALA A 2 -22.50 0.75 -18.07
C ALA A 2 -21.31 0.01 -17.46
N VAL A 3 -20.84 -1.03 -18.15
CA VAL A 3 -19.70 -1.85 -17.73
C VAL A 3 -18.47 -0.94 -17.62
N PRO A 4 -17.77 -0.92 -16.48
CA PRO A 4 -16.64 -0.02 -16.30
C PRO A 4 -15.51 -0.35 -17.30
N ASP A 5 -15.12 0.66 -18.07
CA ASP A 5 -14.06 0.59 -19.07
C ASP A 5 -12.74 0.13 -18.45
N LEU A 6 -11.97 -0.68 -19.19
CA LEU A 6 -10.70 -1.26 -18.74
C LEU A 6 -9.71 -0.17 -18.31
N LYS A 7 -9.75 1.00 -18.95
CA LYS A 7 -8.94 2.17 -18.57
C LYS A 7 -9.30 2.72 -17.20
N SER A 8 -10.58 2.72 -16.83
CA SER A 8 -11.04 3.16 -15.51
C SER A 8 -10.57 2.20 -14.42
N LEU A 9 -10.62 0.89 -14.69
CA LEU A 9 -10.11 -0.13 -13.77
C LEU A 9 -8.59 0.02 -13.57
N ALA A 10 -7.84 0.16 -14.66
CA ALA A 10 -6.39 0.37 -14.61
C ALA A 10 -6.02 1.64 -13.81
N LYS A 11 -6.76 2.74 -14.00
CA LYS A 11 -6.56 3.98 -13.24
C LYS A 11 -6.85 3.81 -11.75
N GLN A 12 -7.91 3.08 -11.39
CA GLN A 12 -8.22 2.77 -9.98
C GLN A 12 -7.12 1.93 -9.34
N ILE A 13 -6.66 0.87 -10.02
CA ILE A 13 -5.56 0.04 -9.54
C ILE A 13 -4.28 0.87 -9.38
N ALA A 14 -3.94 1.73 -10.34
CA ALA A 14 -2.76 2.58 -10.26
C ALA A 14 -2.82 3.55 -9.07
N MET A 15 -3.99 4.13 -8.80
CA MET A 15 -4.20 5.00 -7.63
C MET A 15 -4.09 4.23 -6.31
N ASP A 16 -4.67 3.03 -6.25
CA ASP A 16 -4.60 2.15 -5.07
C ASP A 16 -3.14 1.72 -4.80
N VAL A 17 -2.38 1.40 -5.85
CA VAL A 17 -0.94 1.08 -5.76
C VAL A 17 -0.13 2.27 -5.27
N LEU A 18 -0.37 3.46 -5.83
CA LEU A 18 0.35 4.68 -5.44
C LEU A 18 0.10 5.04 -3.97
N SER A 19 -1.17 4.95 -3.54
CA SER A 19 -1.56 5.15 -2.15
C SER A 19 -0.88 4.14 -1.22
N ALA A 20 -0.96 2.85 -1.55
CA ALA A 20 -0.36 1.80 -0.72
C ALA A 20 1.18 1.87 -0.70
N ALA A 21 1.84 2.28 -1.79
CA ALA A 21 3.27 2.53 -1.82
C ALA A 21 3.66 3.70 -0.89
N SER A 22 2.87 4.78 -0.88
CA SER A 22 3.12 5.93 0.00
C SER A 22 2.96 5.57 1.48
N ILE A 23 1.94 4.78 1.84
CA ILE A 23 1.73 4.27 3.20
C ILE A 23 2.84 3.26 3.58
N GLY A 24 3.19 2.38 2.65
CA GLY A 24 4.17 1.33 2.85
C GLY A 24 5.61 1.83 3.00
N LEU A 25 5.92 3.02 2.48
CA LEU A 25 7.20 3.71 2.68
C LEU A 25 7.18 4.58 3.95
N THR A 26 6.09 5.27 4.23
CA THR A 26 6.01 6.17 5.39
C THR A 26 5.95 5.41 6.71
N ALA A 27 5.13 4.36 6.82
CA ALA A 27 4.97 3.56 8.04
C ALA A 27 6.30 3.01 8.62
N PRO A 28 7.19 2.36 7.84
CA PRO A 28 8.46 1.87 8.37
C PRO A 28 9.41 3.01 8.74
N ILE A 29 9.41 4.13 7.99
CA ILE A 29 10.23 5.30 8.34
C ILE A 29 9.79 5.86 9.70
N THR A 30 8.49 6.00 9.95
CA THR A 30 7.99 6.50 11.24
C THR A 30 8.34 5.56 12.40
N MET A 31 8.30 4.25 12.20
CA MET A 31 8.71 3.26 13.21
C MET A 31 10.21 3.26 13.50
N MET A 32 11.02 3.87 12.63
CA MET A 32 12.46 4.00 12.79
C MET A 32 12.87 5.30 13.47
N ILE A 33 11.95 6.26 13.60
CA ILE A 33 12.20 7.49 14.33
C ILE A 33 12.15 7.17 15.82
N ARG A 34 13.31 7.23 16.48
CA ARG A 34 13.42 7.16 17.93
C ARG A 34 13.75 8.53 18.50
N HIS A 35 13.15 8.82 19.65
CA HIS A 35 13.37 10.04 20.41
C HIS A 35 13.84 9.64 21.81
N ASP A 36 15.02 10.12 22.20
CA ASP A 36 15.50 9.94 23.57
C ASP A 36 14.78 10.93 24.51
N PRO A 37 14.14 10.46 25.58
CA PRO A 37 13.41 11.34 26.50
C PRO A 37 14.38 12.35 27.14
N GLY A 38 14.18 13.63 26.87
CA GLY A 38 15.02 14.74 27.35
C GLY A 38 15.92 15.39 26.30
N SER A 39 15.92 14.91 25.06
CA SER A 39 16.68 15.48 23.94
C SER A 39 15.77 15.88 22.78
N ASN A 40 16.01 17.03 22.14
CA ASN A 40 15.27 17.46 20.93
C ASN A 40 15.75 16.76 19.64
N VAL A 41 16.56 15.70 19.78
CA VAL A 41 17.18 15.01 18.64
C VAL A 41 16.36 13.77 18.28
N TYR A 42 15.91 13.74 17.03
CA TYR A 42 15.27 12.57 16.43
C TYR A 42 16.32 11.74 15.70
N CYS A 43 16.46 10.48 16.09
CA CYS A 43 17.40 9.54 15.46
C CYS A 43 16.64 8.57 14.55
N LEU A 44 17.17 8.35 13.36
CA LEU A 44 16.68 7.32 12.43
C LEU A 44 17.43 6.02 12.69
N VAL A 45 16.78 5.07 13.34
CA VAL A 45 17.33 3.74 13.62
C VAL A 45 16.91 2.80 12.50
N TRP A 46 17.83 2.51 11.58
CA TRP A 46 17.57 1.65 10.44
C TRP A 46 17.52 0.17 10.86
N GLU A 47 16.32 -0.38 10.96
CA GLU A 47 16.08 -1.81 11.24
C GLU A 47 15.55 -2.52 9.98
N PRO A 48 16.42 -3.21 9.20
CA PRO A 48 16.05 -3.79 7.92
C PRO A 48 14.94 -4.86 8.03
N SER A 49 14.85 -5.55 9.17
CA SER A 49 13.77 -6.51 9.45
C SER A 49 12.38 -5.88 9.47
N LYS A 50 12.25 -4.66 10.01
CA LYS A 50 10.97 -3.93 10.05
C LYS A 50 10.57 -3.40 8.67
N ILE A 51 11.54 -2.96 7.88
CA ILE A 51 11.30 -2.55 6.48
C ILE A 51 10.81 -3.75 5.68
N TYR A 52 11.48 -4.88 5.80
CA TYR A 52 11.14 -6.09 5.07
C TYR A 52 9.73 -6.59 5.43
N ALA A 53 9.39 -6.62 6.72
CA ALA A 53 8.05 -6.96 7.18
C ALA A 53 6.97 -5.99 6.64
N SER A 54 7.26 -4.68 6.63
CA SER A 54 6.35 -3.66 6.09
C SER A 54 6.13 -3.84 4.58
N ILE A 55 7.21 -4.04 3.81
CA ILE A 55 7.13 -4.24 2.36
C ILE A 55 6.31 -5.49 2.03
N ILE A 56 6.53 -6.61 2.75
CA ILE A 56 5.75 -7.82 2.56
C ILE A 56 4.27 -7.57 2.87
N GLY A 57 3.97 -6.95 4.01
CA GLY A 57 2.60 -6.66 4.42
C GLY A 57 1.85 -5.83 3.38
N VAL A 58 2.49 -4.77 2.87
CA VAL A 58 1.93 -3.89 1.83
C VAL A 58 1.73 -4.66 0.52
N SER A 59 2.68 -5.52 0.14
CA SER A 59 2.61 -6.33 -1.09
C SER A 59 1.43 -7.31 -1.05
N ILE A 60 1.23 -7.99 0.08
CA ILE A 60 0.10 -8.91 0.27
C ILE A 60 -1.23 -8.15 0.22
N PHE A 61 -1.33 -7.02 0.92
CA PHE A 61 -2.53 -6.18 0.92
C PHE A 61 -2.90 -5.70 -0.50
N LEU A 62 -1.90 -5.24 -1.26
CA LEU A 62 -2.06 -4.84 -2.66
C LEU A 62 -2.57 -5.99 -3.53
N ALA A 63 -2.00 -7.18 -3.38
CA ALA A 63 -2.40 -8.35 -4.15
C ALA A 63 -3.88 -8.70 -3.91
N ILE A 64 -4.33 -8.69 -2.66
CA ILE A 64 -5.73 -8.94 -2.29
C ILE A 64 -6.65 -7.88 -2.91
N LEU A 65 -6.29 -6.60 -2.83
CA LEU A 65 -7.08 -5.50 -3.41
C LEU A 65 -7.21 -5.64 -4.92
N ILE A 66 -6.12 -5.90 -5.63
CA ILE A 66 -6.11 -6.05 -7.09
C ILE A 66 -6.98 -7.25 -7.50
N ILE A 67 -6.84 -8.38 -6.82
CA ILE A 67 -7.63 -9.58 -7.10
C ILE A 67 -9.13 -9.29 -6.89
N GLY A 68 -9.50 -8.65 -5.78
CA GLY A 68 -10.89 -8.29 -5.49
C GLY A 68 -11.49 -7.34 -6.54
N ARG A 69 -10.72 -6.34 -7.01
CA ARG A 69 -11.14 -5.43 -8.08
C ARG A 69 -11.33 -6.16 -9.42
N LEU A 70 -10.43 -7.08 -9.75
CA LEU A 70 -10.51 -7.89 -10.97
C LEU A 70 -11.71 -8.86 -10.93
N GLN A 71 -11.97 -9.48 -9.79
CA GLN A 71 -13.14 -10.33 -9.58
C GLN A 71 -14.43 -9.53 -9.75
N LYS A 72 -14.56 -8.38 -9.08
CA LYS A 72 -15.71 -7.49 -9.23
C LYS A 72 -15.92 -7.03 -10.67
N TRP A 73 -14.84 -6.70 -11.38
CA TRP A 73 -14.92 -6.33 -12.79
C TRP A 73 -15.41 -7.48 -13.67
N ARG A 74 -14.92 -8.71 -13.42
CA ARG A 74 -15.36 -9.91 -14.13
C ARG A 74 -16.83 -10.22 -13.88
N ASP A 75 -17.33 -10.04 -12.66
CA ASP A 75 -18.75 -10.28 -12.34
C ASP A 75 -19.66 -9.26 -13.04
N LEU A 76 -19.23 -7.99 -13.14
CA LEU A 76 -19.94 -6.95 -13.87
C LEU A 76 -19.97 -7.16 -15.39
N GLN A 77 -19.05 -7.95 -15.95
CA GLN A 77 -19.04 -8.32 -17.37
C GLN A 77 -19.98 -9.50 -17.69
N LYS A 78 -20.36 -10.29 -16.67
CA LYS A 78 -21.24 -11.47 -16.82
C LYS A 78 -22.72 -11.16 -16.59
N SER A 79 -23.03 -9.97 -16.06
CA SER A 79 -24.39 -9.50 -15.77
C SER A 79 -24.90 -8.54 -16.84
#